data_AF-K3X807-F1
#
_entry.id   AF-K3X807-F1
#
_cell.length_a   1.000
_cell.length_b   1.000
_cell.length_c   1.000
_cell.angle_alpha   90.00
_cell.angle_beta   90.00
_cell.angle_gamma   90.00
#
_symmetry.space_group_name_H-M   'P 1'
#
loop_
_entity.id
_entity.type
_entity.pdbx_description
1 polymer ?
#
loop_
_entity_poly.entity_id
_entity_poly.type
_entity_poly.pdbx_seq_one_letter_code
_entity_poly.pdbx_strand_id
1 'polypeptide(L)'
;METATLLNAKTLRHGGDSDKSVTGALRGGSEQPLLSPKTLGLLAKYAAAGLVYGTLPNTVTPFFTYYLNMEGTATTVAALCLFTMVCIPIGSPYFPDPELRHAKPEDYTLEQEASLHRQAPNTGGVRIVLMMLTTLGYLFADVASDAVVVKYAQREPLATRGRTQTFVYATQYLFGIGAQVITGFGLSSPPYGGLWLAIQNKAVYQVIAYLFFSGVCMGISYVAQDPITSYWVRATSFNLSISGLLSGTVMVATLAAMGKYELHWNWRTIQIIATLSILAGLDNEAAMYGLLSTVTNLSTPAALTLTTRLNVPFKVHNDDILNDRYEARRGIIVTMRFWYALKLASLTFRSWLPRQKAETQALKRNGGANPHLGGLTIAYLLGAVLLEFY
;
A
#
# COMPACT_ATOMS: atom_id res chain seq x y z
N MET A 1 -75.82 -15.68 1.84
CA MET A 1 -75.47 -15.06 0.55
C MET A 1 -74.93 -13.65 0.79
N GLU A 2 -73.99 -13.51 1.74
CA GLU A 2 -73.50 -12.20 2.23
C GLU A 2 -72.02 -12.26 2.65
N THR A 3 -71.27 -13.23 2.12
CA THR A 3 -69.82 -13.39 2.37
C THR A 3 -68.98 -13.31 1.10
N ALA A 4 -69.60 -13.13 -0.08
CA ALA A 4 -68.89 -13.00 -1.36
C ALA A 4 -68.61 -11.53 -1.77
N THR A 5 -69.26 -10.55 -1.15
CA THR A 5 -69.18 -9.13 -1.57
C THR A 5 -68.06 -8.35 -0.87
N LEU A 6 -67.51 -8.84 0.24
CA LEU A 6 -66.42 -8.18 0.97
C LEU A 6 -65.02 -8.57 0.49
N LEU A 7 -64.87 -9.64 -0.29
CA LEU A 7 -63.56 -10.06 -0.80
C LEU A 7 -63.08 -9.22 -2.00
N ASN A 8 -63.98 -8.58 -2.74
CA ASN A 8 -63.64 -7.77 -3.92
C ASN A 8 -63.28 -6.30 -3.63
N ALA A 9 -63.56 -5.79 -2.42
CA ALA A 9 -63.20 -4.42 -2.06
C ALA A 9 -61.74 -4.29 -1.56
N LYS A 10 -61.12 -5.41 -1.15
CA LYS A 10 -59.74 -5.43 -0.63
C LYS A 10 -58.69 -5.68 -1.72
N THR A 11 -59.06 -6.33 -2.83
CA THR A 11 -58.17 -6.62 -3.96
C THR A 11 -58.00 -5.46 -4.93
N LEU A 12 -58.94 -4.50 -4.98
CA LEU A 12 -58.86 -3.33 -5.86
C LEU A 12 -58.08 -2.13 -5.26
N ARG A 13 -57.66 -2.20 -3.99
CA ARG A 13 -56.80 -1.16 -3.37
C ARG A 13 -55.31 -1.48 -3.39
N HIS A 14 -54.90 -2.65 -3.87
CA HIS A 14 -53.49 -3.03 -4.00
C HIS A 14 -52.94 -3.00 -5.43
N GLY A 15 -53.70 -2.48 -6.40
CA GLY A 15 -53.25 -2.31 -7.79
C GLY A 15 -52.30 -1.13 -8.05
N GLY A 16 -51.50 -0.70 -7.07
CA GLY A 16 -50.71 0.54 -7.17
C GLY A 16 -49.28 0.47 -6.66
N ASP A 17 -48.70 -0.72 -6.43
CA ASP A 17 -47.36 -0.81 -5.84
C ASP A 17 -46.39 -1.75 -6.58
N SER A 18 -46.75 -2.26 -7.76
CA SER A 18 -45.87 -3.10 -8.57
C SER A 18 -44.76 -2.32 -9.32
N ASP A 19 -44.66 -1.00 -9.14
CA ASP A 19 -43.66 -0.16 -9.80
C ASP A 19 -42.62 0.45 -8.83
N LYS A 20 -42.73 0.16 -7.52
CA LYS A 20 -41.78 0.66 -6.50
C LYS A 20 -40.64 -0.27 -6.16
N SER A 21 -40.65 -1.53 -6.62
CA SER A 21 -39.59 -2.49 -6.31
C SER A 21 -38.40 -2.46 -7.28
N VAL A 22 -38.53 -1.81 -8.45
CA VAL A 22 -37.45 -1.69 -9.45
C VAL A 22 -36.72 -0.34 -9.38
N THR A 23 -37.34 0.66 -8.75
CA THR A 23 -36.84 2.06 -8.68
C THR A 23 -36.19 2.44 -7.35
N GLY A 24 -36.07 1.53 -6.39
CA GLY A 24 -35.57 1.82 -5.04
C GLY A 24 -34.09 2.27 -4.95
N ALA A 25 -33.30 2.06 -6.01
CA ALA A 25 -31.89 2.44 -6.04
C ALA A 25 -31.62 3.82 -6.69
N LEU A 26 -32.63 4.40 -7.35
CA LEU A 26 -32.52 5.63 -8.12
C LEU A 26 -33.23 6.77 -7.40
N ARG A 27 -32.53 7.87 -7.18
CA ARG A 27 -33.09 9.07 -6.56
C ARG A 27 -33.62 10.00 -7.64
N GLY A 28 -34.83 10.53 -7.45
CA GLY A 28 -35.40 11.51 -8.37
C GLY A 28 -34.50 12.75 -8.57
N GLY A 29 -34.40 13.22 -9.82
CA GLY A 29 -33.60 14.36 -10.25
C GLY A 29 -32.86 14.09 -11.55
N SER A 30 -32.48 15.15 -12.29
CA SER A 30 -31.64 15.01 -13.48
C SER A 30 -30.21 14.64 -13.12
N GLU A 31 -29.56 13.89 -14.01
CA GLU A 31 -28.11 13.64 -13.97
C GLU A 31 -27.38 14.98 -13.82
N GLN A 32 -26.41 15.03 -12.89
CA GLN A 32 -25.60 16.22 -12.71
C GLN A 32 -24.48 16.21 -13.75
N PRO A 33 -24.32 17.26 -14.57
CA PRO A 33 -23.17 17.38 -15.44
C PRO A 33 -21.87 17.33 -14.62
N LEU A 34 -20.86 16.63 -15.14
CA LEU A 34 -19.57 16.44 -14.44
C LEU A 34 -18.86 17.76 -14.12
N LEU A 35 -19.07 18.80 -14.93
CA LEU A 35 -18.47 20.12 -14.76
C LEU A 35 -19.48 21.16 -14.23
N SER A 36 -20.56 20.72 -13.59
CA SER A 36 -21.49 21.66 -12.94
C SER A 36 -20.83 22.37 -11.76
N PRO A 37 -21.26 23.59 -11.38
CA PRO A 37 -20.69 24.30 -10.22
C PRO A 37 -20.75 23.49 -8.91
N LYS A 38 -21.77 22.64 -8.74
CA LYS A 38 -21.93 21.75 -7.57
C LYS A 38 -20.94 20.59 -7.62
N THR A 39 -20.73 20.01 -8.80
CA THR A 39 -19.74 18.95 -9.01
C THR A 39 -18.32 19.50 -8.89
N LEU A 40 -18.08 20.75 -9.32
CA LEU A 40 -16.77 21.40 -9.21
C LEU A 40 -16.36 21.62 -7.75
N GLY A 41 -17.30 22.01 -6.87
CA GLY A 41 -17.05 22.08 -5.43
C GLY A 41 -16.68 20.72 -4.83
N LEU A 42 -17.35 19.65 -5.28
CA LEU A 42 -17.03 18.28 -4.88
C LEU A 42 -15.64 17.87 -5.39
N LEU A 43 -15.31 18.14 -6.64
CA LEU A 43 -14.00 17.87 -7.23
C LEU A 43 -12.89 18.64 -6.53
N ALA A 44 -13.10 19.91 -6.20
CA ALA A 44 -12.14 20.72 -5.45
C ALA A 44 -11.86 20.13 -4.06
N LYS A 45 -12.89 19.63 -3.35
CA LYS A 45 -12.72 18.91 -2.08
C LYS A 45 -11.88 17.64 -2.27
N TYR A 46 -12.15 16.85 -3.30
CA TYR A 46 -11.42 15.59 -3.52
C TYR A 46 -10.01 15.81 -4.04
N ALA A 47 -9.77 16.88 -4.80
CA ALA A 47 -8.43 17.35 -5.13
C ALA A 47 -7.65 17.75 -3.87
N ALA A 48 -8.27 18.53 -2.97
CA ALA A 48 -7.68 18.88 -1.68
C ALA A 48 -7.40 17.64 -0.82
N ALA A 49 -8.33 16.68 -0.77
CA ALA A 49 -8.13 15.39 -0.11
C ALA A 49 -6.94 14.63 -0.72
N GLY A 50 -6.82 14.61 -2.05
CA GLY A 50 -5.68 14.03 -2.76
C GLY A 50 -4.36 14.66 -2.32
N LEU A 51 -4.27 15.99 -2.36
CA LEU A 51 -3.08 16.73 -1.91
C LEU A 51 -2.73 16.43 -0.44
N VAL A 52 -3.72 16.39 0.44
CA VAL A 52 -3.58 16.07 1.87
C VAL A 52 -3.02 14.65 2.04
N TYR A 53 -3.64 13.63 1.46
CA TYR A 53 -3.16 12.25 1.55
C TYR A 53 -1.81 12.02 0.85
N GLY A 54 -1.52 12.78 -0.21
CA GLY A 54 -0.28 12.66 -0.96
C GLY A 54 0.93 13.33 -0.27
N THR A 55 0.72 14.46 0.41
CA THR A 55 1.81 15.19 1.06
C THR A 55 2.04 14.74 2.50
N LEU A 56 0.97 14.56 3.27
CA LEU A 56 1.08 14.56 4.73
C LEU A 56 1.82 13.35 5.32
N PRO A 57 1.47 12.09 4.97
CA PRO A 57 2.19 10.93 5.48
C PRO A 57 3.69 11.01 5.18
N ASN A 58 4.06 11.61 4.04
CA ASN A 58 5.43 11.77 3.60
C ASN A 58 6.19 12.92 4.32
N THR A 59 5.49 13.87 4.95
CA THR A 59 6.10 14.99 5.69
C THR A 59 6.27 14.73 7.18
N VAL A 60 5.52 13.76 7.74
CA VAL A 60 5.51 13.47 9.19
C VAL A 60 6.91 13.16 9.70
N THR A 61 7.62 12.25 9.04
CA THR A 61 8.95 11.84 9.50
C THR A 61 10.00 12.93 9.30
N PRO A 62 10.10 13.58 8.11
CA PRO A 62 10.97 14.74 7.93
C PRO A 62 10.80 15.84 8.98
N PHE A 63 9.57 16.09 9.43
CA PHE A 63 9.29 17.16 10.37
C PHE A 63 9.37 16.72 11.84
N PHE A 64 8.58 15.72 12.26
CA PHE A 64 8.52 15.35 13.68
C PHE A 64 9.77 14.59 14.12
N THR A 65 10.27 13.69 13.29
CA THR A 65 11.44 12.87 13.64
C THR A 65 12.73 13.62 13.37
N TYR A 66 12.93 14.17 12.17
CA TYR A 66 14.20 14.84 11.84
C TYR A 66 14.27 16.27 12.37
N TYR A 67 13.25 17.09 12.17
CA TYR A 67 13.32 18.51 12.55
C TYR A 67 13.13 18.73 14.06
N LEU A 68 12.13 18.08 14.66
CA LEU A 68 11.78 18.25 16.08
C LEU A 68 12.41 17.20 17.02
N ASN A 69 13.06 16.16 16.47
CA ASN A 69 13.69 15.08 17.24
C ASN A 69 12.73 14.36 18.21
N MET A 70 11.49 14.10 17.77
CA MET A 70 10.45 13.42 18.57
C MET A 70 10.48 11.89 18.39
N GLU A 71 10.10 11.16 19.44
CA GLU A 71 10.01 9.70 19.43
C GLU A 71 8.93 9.19 18.46
N GLY A 72 9.28 8.20 17.63
CA GLY A 72 8.50 7.79 16.45
C GLY A 72 7.07 7.31 16.73
N THR A 73 6.78 6.80 17.93
CA THR A 73 5.44 6.32 18.32
C THR A 73 4.40 7.44 18.48
N ALA A 74 4.83 8.67 18.76
CA ALA A 74 3.94 9.84 18.89
C ALA A 74 3.53 10.45 17.52
N THR A 75 4.18 10.04 16.43
CA THR A 75 4.10 10.73 15.12
C THR A 75 3.06 10.16 14.15
N THR A 76 2.67 8.89 14.30
CA THR A 76 1.67 8.23 13.44
C THR A 76 0.26 8.82 13.58
N VAL A 77 -0.05 9.47 14.72
CA VAL A 77 -1.36 10.06 15.00
C VAL A 77 -1.50 11.49 14.41
N ALA A 78 -0.39 12.06 13.91
CA ALA A 78 -0.31 13.43 13.38
C ALA A 78 -0.29 13.50 11.84
N ALA A 79 -0.45 12.37 11.16
CA ALA A 79 -0.27 12.24 9.70
C ALA A 79 -1.31 12.95 8.85
N LEU A 80 -2.28 13.60 9.49
CA LEU A 80 -3.17 14.55 8.87
C LEU A 80 -2.93 15.87 9.61
N CYS A 81 -2.18 16.81 9.02
CA CYS A 81 -2.45 18.27 8.98
C CYS A 81 -1.21 19.14 8.66
N LEU A 82 -1.30 19.95 7.59
CA LEU A 82 -0.33 21.01 7.26
C LEU A 82 -0.92 22.43 7.35
N PHE A 83 -2.24 22.59 7.34
CA PHE A 83 -2.83 23.93 7.29
C PHE A 83 -2.62 24.73 8.58
N THR A 84 -2.64 24.05 9.73
CA THR A 84 -2.33 24.65 11.03
C THR A 84 -0.83 24.92 11.20
N MET A 85 0.04 24.17 10.50
CA MET A 85 1.50 24.37 10.51
C MET A 85 1.92 25.61 9.72
N VAL A 86 1.25 25.93 8.60
CA VAL A 86 1.55 27.15 7.81
C VAL A 86 1.29 28.43 8.62
N CYS A 87 0.31 28.40 9.52
CA CYS A 87 -0.07 29.55 10.33
C CYS A 87 0.75 29.70 11.63
N ILE A 88 1.61 28.73 11.96
CA ILE A 88 2.43 28.74 13.17
C ILE A 88 3.91 28.87 12.76
N PRO A 89 4.64 29.89 13.23
CA PRO A 89 6.05 30.04 12.90
C PRO A 89 6.85 28.76 13.21
N ILE A 90 7.63 28.32 12.22
CA ILE A 90 8.56 27.19 12.37
C ILE A 90 9.64 27.65 13.35
N GLY A 91 9.53 27.21 14.62
CA GLY A 91 10.55 27.42 15.65
C GLY A 91 11.86 26.74 15.29
N SER A 92 12.96 27.06 15.99
CA SER A 92 14.30 26.59 15.63
C SER A 92 14.46 25.06 15.68
N PRO A 93 15.30 24.48 14.78
CA PRO A 93 15.55 23.03 14.75
C PRO A 93 16.26 22.57 16.02
N TYR A 94 16.07 21.29 16.39
CA TYR A 94 16.73 20.70 17.55
C TYR A 94 18.27 20.75 17.43
N PHE A 95 18.77 20.41 16.24
CA PHE A 95 20.19 20.48 15.87
C PHE A 95 20.43 21.74 15.03
N PRO A 96 21.12 22.77 15.55
CA PRO A 96 21.49 23.94 14.76
C PRO A 96 22.48 23.61 13.65
N ASP A 97 23.41 22.69 13.93
CA ASP A 97 24.32 22.09 12.96
C ASP A 97 23.80 20.69 12.55
N PRO A 98 23.46 20.47 11.27
CA PRO A 98 22.99 19.17 10.78
C PRO A 98 23.95 18.00 11.02
N GLU A 99 25.27 18.24 11.09
CA GLU A 99 26.26 17.17 11.24
C GLU A 99 26.22 16.53 12.64
N LEU A 100 25.79 17.28 13.65
CA LEU A 100 25.61 16.79 15.02
C LEU A 100 24.58 15.66 15.13
N ARG A 101 23.66 15.55 14.17
CA ARG A 101 22.67 14.45 14.14
C ARG A 101 23.34 13.08 14.01
N HIS A 102 24.49 13.02 13.34
CA HIS A 102 25.15 11.76 13.01
C HIS A 102 26.24 11.36 14.02
N ALA A 103 26.65 12.29 14.89
CA ALA A 103 27.56 12.02 15.99
C ALA A 103 26.79 11.37 17.15
N LYS A 104 27.44 10.47 17.89
CA LYS A 104 26.82 9.89 19.09
C LYS A 104 26.81 10.92 20.21
N PRO A 105 25.83 10.89 21.13
CA PRO A 105 25.81 11.79 22.28
C PRO A 105 27.07 11.75 23.15
N GLU A 106 27.74 10.60 23.19
CA GLU A 106 29.00 10.38 23.92
C GLU A 106 30.20 11.13 23.31
N ASP A 107 30.11 11.45 22.02
CA ASP A 107 31.17 12.10 21.23
C ASP A 107 30.98 13.63 21.14
N TYR A 108 29.95 14.18 21.79
CA TYR A 108 29.67 15.62 21.76
C TYR A 108 30.68 16.38 22.61
N THR A 109 31.19 17.50 22.09
CA THR A 109 31.91 18.46 22.93
C THR A 109 30.91 19.19 23.84
N LEU A 110 31.39 19.70 24.97
CA LEU A 110 30.56 20.46 25.93
C LEU A 110 29.87 21.68 25.25
N GLU A 111 30.54 22.32 24.29
CA GLU A 111 29.97 23.44 23.52
C GLU A 111 28.90 22.98 22.52
N GLN A 112 29.12 21.83 21.85
CA GLN A 112 28.15 21.23 20.95
C GLN A 112 26.89 20.78 21.70
N GLU A 113 27.05 20.18 22.88
CA GLU A 113 25.92 19.77 23.71
C GLU A 113 25.11 20.98 24.23
N ALA A 114 25.79 22.08 24.55
CA ALA A 114 25.15 23.33 24.96
C ALA A 114 24.40 24.04 23.82
N SER A 115 24.82 23.84 22.57
CA SER A 115 24.17 24.42 21.39
C SER A 115 22.82 23.77 21.03
N LEU A 116 22.51 22.58 21.57
CA LEU A 116 21.29 21.83 21.24
C LEU A 116 20.03 22.53 21.77
N HIS A 117 19.04 22.74 20.89
CA HIS A 117 17.75 23.31 21.28
C HIS A 117 16.83 22.28 21.92
N ARG A 118 17.08 21.93 23.20
CA ARG A 118 16.31 20.91 23.94
C ARG A 118 14.82 21.21 24.13
N GLN A 119 14.38 22.45 23.91
CA GLN A 119 12.97 22.84 24.00
C GLN A 119 12.18 22.56 22.72
N ALA A 120 12.85 22.27 21.59
CA ALA A 120 12.19 22.00 20.31
C ALA A 120 11.13 20.87 20.38
N PRO A 121 11.36 19.73 21.07
CA PRO A 121 10.37 18.64 21.16
C PRO A 121 9.09 19.06 21.90
N ASN A 122 9.19 19.96 22.90
CA ASN A 122 8.04 20.42 23.70
C ASN A 122 7.05 21.25 22.88
N THR A 123 7.51 21.89 21.80
CA THR A 123 6.63 22.60 20.86
C THR A 123 5.80 21.64 19.99
N GLY A 124 6.20 20.37 19.90
CA GLY A 124 5.51 19.33 19.13
C GLY A 124 4.17 18.90 19.74
N GLY A 125 4.03 18.88 21.07
CA GLY A 125 2.82 18.39 21.74
C GLY A 125 1.55 19.20 21.43
N VAL A 126 1.62 20.53 21.53
CA VAL A 126 0.50 21.43 21.17
C VAL A 126 0.13 21.28 19.69
N ARG A 127 1.15 21.12 18.83
CA ARG A 127 0.96 20.87 17.40
C ARG A 127 0.21 19.56 17.18
N ILE A 128 0.56 18.48 17.89
CA ILE A 128 -0.14 17.19 17.80
C ILE A 128 -1.63 17.33 18.14
N VAL A 129 -1.98 18.01 19.23
CA VAL A 129 -3.39 18.20 19.63
C VAL A 129 -4.16 19.01 18.58
N LEU A 130 -3.57 20.08 18.05
CA LEU A 130 -4.20 20.88 16.99
C LEU A 130 -4.39 20.08 15.69
N MET A 131 -3.42 19.23 15.34
CA MET A 131 -3.52 18.33 14.18
C MET A 131 -4.58 17.24 14.39
N MET A 132 -4.72 16.68 15.59
CA MET A 132 -5.78 15.73 15.92
C MET A 132 -7.17 16.37 15.74
N LEU A 133 -7.35 17.62 16.17
CA LEU A 133 -8.62 18.33 16.01
C LEU A 133 -8.94 18.60 14.52
N THR A 134 -7.93 18.96 13.73
CA THR A 134 -8.12 19.17 12.29
C THR A 134 -8.31 17.85 11.54
N THR A 135 -7.71 16.75 12.00
CA THR A 135 -7.97 15.38 11.50
C THR A 135 -9.44 15.02 11.67
N LEU A 136 -10.00 15.29 12.86
CA LEU A 136 -11.41 15.07 13.14
C LEU A 136 -12.32 15.90 12.21
N GLY A 137 -12.00 17.18 12.02
CA GLY A 137 -12.75 18.06 11.10
C GLY A 137 -12.69 17.60 9.64
N TYR A 138 -11.50 17.18 9.19
CA TYR A 138 -11.32 16.62 7.85
C TYR A 138 -12.14 15.33 7.66
N LEU A 139 -12.14 14.43 8.64
CA LEU A 139 -12.92 13.19 8.60
C LEU A 139 -14.42 13.47 8.44
N PHE A 140 -14.97 14.44 9.17
CA PHE A 140 -16.37 14.84 9.00
C PHE A 140 -16.66 15.40 7.61
N ALA A 141 -15.76 16.23 7.06
CA ALA A 141 -15.88 16.73 5.69
C ALA A 141 -15.79 15.61 4.64
N ASP A 142 -14.95 14.60 4.89
CA ASP A 142 -14.76 13.44 4.02
C ASP A 142 -16.04 12.58 3.95
N VAL A 143 -16.55 12.17 5.11
CA VAL A 143 -17.79 11.38 5.23
C VAL A 143 -18.99 12.13 4.64
N ALA A 144 -19.09 13.44 4.88
CA ALA A 144 -20.15 14.27 4.30
C ALA A 144 -20.06 14.31 2.76
N SER A 145 -18.84 14.35 2.21
CA SER A 145 -18.61 14.38 0.77
C SER A 145 -18.89 13.01 0.12
N ASP A 146 -18.50 11.91 0.75
CA ASP A 146 -18.85 10.55 0.30
C ASP A 146 -20.37 10.37 0.23
N ALA A 147 -21.09 10.88 1.25
CA ALA A 147 -22.55 10.87 1.23
C ALA A 147 -23.13 11.69 0.05
N VAL A 148 -22.48 12.78 -0.37
CA VAL A 148 -22.88 13.56 -1.55
C VAL A 148 -22.58 12.80 -2.85
N VAL A 149 -21.44 12.12 -2.96
CA VAL A 149 -21.10 11.26 -4.12
C VAL A 149 -22.15 10.18 -4.30
N VAL A 150 -22.55 9.49 -3.22
CA VAL A 150 -23.61 8.47 -3.28
C VAL A 150 -24.93 9.07 -3.77
N LYS A 151 -25.30 10.26 -3.28
CA LYS A 151 -26.52 10.95 -3.75
C LYS A 151 -26.47 11.31 -5.23
N TYR A 152 -25.30 11.64 -5.77
CA TYR A 152 -25.13 11.95 -7.20
C TYR A 152 -25.10 10.68 -8.04
N ALA A 153 -24.40 9.64 -7.60
CA ALA A 153 -24.39 8.33 -8.25
C ALA A 153 -25.78 7.65 -8.27
N GLN A 154 -26.63 7.92 -7.29
CA GLN A 154 -28.04 7.48 -7.29
C GLN A 154 -28.92 8.22 -8.30
N ARG A 155 -28.48 9.36 -8.85
CA ARG A 155 -29.21 10.12 -9.88
C ARG A 155 -28.75 9.77 -11.31
N GLU A 156 -27.68 8.98 -11.44
CA GLU A 156 -27.18 8.53 -12.74
C GLU A 156 -28.07 7.40 -13.28
N PRO A 157 -28.39 7.42 -14.59
CA PRO A 157 -29.02 6.28 -15.26
C PRO A 157 -28.22 4.99 -15.05
N LEU A 158 -28.90 3.83 -15.03
CA LEU A 158 -28.25 2.52 -14.81
C LEU A 158 -27.12 2.25 -15.80
N ALA A 159 -27.19 2.76 -17.03
CA ALA A 159 -26.18 2.58 -18.06
C ALA A 159 -24.88 3.37 -17.81
N THR A 160 -24.92 4.47 -17.05
CA THR A 160 -23.77 5.38 -16.81
C THR A 160 -23.41 5.50 -15.32
N ARG A 161 -24.01 4.65 -14.47
CA ARG A 161 -23.84 4.67 -13.02
C ARG A 161 -22.39 4.39 -12.61
N GLY A 162 -21.88 5.21 -11.70
CA GLY A 162 -20.49 5.13 -11.22
C GLY A 162 -19.56 6.13 -11.92
N ARG A 163 -20.06 6.92 -12.87
CA ARG A 163 -19.27 7.94 -13.59
C ARG A 163 -18.82 9.06 -12.65
N THR A 164 -19.71 9.61 -11.82
CA THR A 164 -19.37 10.61 -10.81
C THR A 164 -18.34 10.07 -9.82
N GLN A 165 -18.52 8.83 -9.34
CA GLN A 165 -17.61 8.18 -8.41
C GLN A 165 -16.21 8.01 -9.02
N THR A 166 -16.13 7.48 -10.25
CA THR A 166 -14.87 7.29 -10.97
C THR A 166 -14.15 8.62 -11.17
N PHE A 167 -14.87 9.67 -11.59
CA PHE A 167 -14.30 10.98 -11.88
C PHE A 167 -13.77 11.69 -10.62
N VAL A 168 -14.51 11.60 -9.52
CA VAL A 168 -14.12 12.16 -8.22
C VAL A 168 -12.90 11.45 -7.64
N TYR A 169 -12.87 10.11 -7.64
CA TYR A 169 -11.70 9.38 -7.15
C TYR A 169 -10.48 9.56 -8.07
N ALA A 170 -10.66 9.58 -9.39
CA ALA A 170 -9.58 9.88 -10.33
C ALA A 170 -8.94 11.25 -10.03
N THR A 171 -9.76 12.25 -9.73
CA THR A 171 -9.28 13.58 -9.32
C THR A 171 -8.47 13.49 -8.03
N GLN A 172 -8.96 12.78 -7.01
CA GLN A 172 -8.22 12.56 -5.76
C GLN A 172 -6.84 11.91 -6.01
N TYR A 173 -6.79 10.85 -6.81
CA TYR A 173 -5.53 10.15 -7.10
C TYR A 173 -4.55 11.01 -7.90
N LEU A 174 -5.00 11.75 -8.92
CA LEU A 174 -4.14 12.62 -9.72
C LEU A 174 -3.44 13.69 -8.87
N PHE A 175 -4.22 14.38 -8.02
CA PHE A 175 -3.67 15.38 -7.11
C PHE A 175 -2.80 14.75 -6.02
N GLY A 176 -3.15 13.55 -5.54
CA GLY A 176 -2.33 12.80 -4.60
C GLY A 176 -0.97 12.40 -5.16
N ILE A 177 -0.92 11.91 -6.40
CA ILE A 177 0.34 11.58 -7.09
C ILE A 177 1.20 12.84 -7.26
N GLY A 178 0.60 13.94 -7.73
CA GLY A 178 1.32 15.22 -7.86
C GLY A 178 1.93 15.70 -6.54
N ALA A 179 1.15 15.62 -5.45
CA ALA A 179 1.62 15.90 -4.10
C ALA A 179 2.77 14.99 -3.66
N GLN A 180 2.66 13.67 -3.89
CA GLN A 180 3.71 12.72 -3.53
C GLN A 180 5.01 12.97 -4.30
N VAL A 181 4.94 13.35 -5.57
CA VAL A 181 6.12 13.74 -6.36
C VAL A 181 6.76 15.00 -5.76
N ILE A 182 5.98 16.05 -5.50
CA ILE A 182 6.51 17.30 -4.95
C ILE A 182 7.14 17.08 -3.57
N THR A 183 6.48 16.34 -2.68
CA THR A 183 7.00 16.05 -1.34
C THR A 183 8.19 15.10 -1.41
N GLY A 184 8.11 14.04 -2.22
CA GLY A 184 9.17 13.05 -2.38
C GLY A 184 10.45 13.67 -2.91
N PHE A 185 10.40 14.49 -3.96
CA PHE A 185 11.59 15.18 -4.47
C PHE A 185 11.99 16.40 -3.64
N GLY A 186 11.02 17.18 -3.14
CA GLY A 186 11.27 18.40 -2.37
C GLY A 186 11.85 18.16 -0.97
N LEU A 187 11.45 17.06 -0.32
CA LEU A 187 12.00 16.63 0.98
C LEU A 187 13.10 15.56 0.86
N SER A 188 13.62 15.32 -0.34
CA SER A 188 14.79 14.45 -0.54
C SER A 188 16.14 15.18 -0.44
N SER A 189 16.16 16.42 0.07
CA SER A 189 17.42 17.14 0.27
C SER A 189 18.25 16.52 1.42
N PRO A 190 19.58 16.71 1.44
CA PRO A 190 20.46 16.14 2.47
C PRO A 190 20.01 16.34 3.94
N PRO A 191 19.42 17.50 4.33
CA PRO A 191 18.91 17.71 5.70
C PRO A 191 17.79 16.74 6.14
N TYR A 192 17.09 16.13 5.18
CA TYR A 192 15.94 15.24 5.41
C TYR A 192 16.24 13.77 5.07
N GLY A 193 17.51 13.39 4.94
CA GLY A 193 17.93 11.99 4.83
C GLY A 193 17.96 11.40 3.41
N GLY A 194 17.92 12.25 2.36
CA GLY A 194 18.27 11.94 0.96
C GLY A 194 17.98 10.53 0.44
N LEU A 195 16.74 10.28 -0.04
CA LEU A 195 16.30 8.97 -0.56
C LEU A 195 17.24 8.38 -1.63
N TRP A 196 17.74 9.23 -2.52
CA TRP A 196 18.69 8.83 -3.56
C TRP A 196 19.99 8.28 -2.97
N LEU A 197 20.55 8.94 -1.94
CA LEU A 197 21.76 8.47 -1.26
C LEU A 197 21.53 7.13 -0.55
N ALA A 198 20.33 6.93 0.02
CA ALA A 198 19.96 5.67 0.65
C ALA A 198 19.90 4.52 -0.36
N ILE A 199 19.25 4.71 -1.52
CA ILE A 199 19.13 3.67 -2.57
C ILE A 199 20.48 3.28 -3.17
N GLN A 200 21.46 4.20 -3.20
CA GLN A 200 22.82 3.88 -3.67
C GLN A 200 23.59 2.94 -2.73
N ASN A 201 23.17 2.81 -1.47
CA ASN A 201 23.86 1.97 -0.50
C ASN A 201 23.67 0.49 -0.85
N LYS A 202 24.77 -0.26 -0.81
CA LYS A 202 24.79 -1.69 -1.12
C LYS A 202 23.78 -2.53 -0.35
N ALA A 203 23.63 -2.28 0.95
CA ALA A 203 22.66 -3.01 1.75
C ALA A 203 21.21 -2.74 1.30
N VAL A 204 20.92 -1.52 0.84
CA VAL A 204 19.56 -1.07 0.53
C VAL A 204 19.10 -1.62 -0.82
N TYR A 205 19.87 -1.46 -1.89
CA TYR A 205 19.45 -2.00 -3.19
C TYR A 205 19.41 -3.54 -3.20
N GLN A 206 20.23 -4.23 -2.40
CA GLN A 206 20.18 -5.69 -2.26
C GLN A 206 18.86 -6.16 -1.64
N VAL A 207 18.40 -5.48 -0.58
CA VAL A 207 17.11 -5.77 0.07
C VAL A 207 15.95 -5.47 -0.87
N ILE A 208 15.99 -4.33 -1.58
CA ILE A 208 14.95 -3.97 -2.56
C ILE A 208 14.89 -5.00 -3.69
N ALA A 209 16.03 -5.42 -4.23
CA ALA A 209 16.10 -6.45 -5.26
C ALA A 209 15.54 -7.79 -4.75
N TYR A 210 15.93 -8.22 -3.55
CA TYR A 210 15.37 -9.43 -2.94
C TYR A 210 13.84 -9.36 -2.83
N LEU A 211 13.30 -8.29 -2.22
CA LEU A 211 11.87 -8.15 -2.01
C LEU A 211 11.10 -8.14 -3.33
N PHE A 212 11.61 -7.40 -4.32
CA PHE A 212 10.96 -7.29 -5.62
C PHE A 212 10.97 -8.63 -6.37
N PHE A 213 12.16 -9.20 -6.63
CA PHE A 213 12.26 -10.40 -7.48
C PHE A 213 11.75 -11.66 -6.78
N SER A 214 12.00 -11.82 -5.47
CA SER A 214 11.41 -12.91 -4.70
C SER A 214 9.88 -12.78 -4.63
N GLY A 215 9.38 -11.55 -4.41
CA GLY A 215 7.95 -11.24 -4.41
C GLY A 215 7.29 -11.57 -5.74
N VAL A 216 7.90 -11.15 -6.86
CA VAL A 216 7.42 -11.47 -8.21
C VAL A 216 7.39 -12.98 -8.44
N CYS A 217 8.49 -13.69 -8.17
CA CYS A 217 8.56 -15.14 -8.36
C CYS A 217 7.56 -15.92 -7.47
N MET A 218 7.36 -15.46 -6.23
CA MET A 218 6.37 -16.04 -5.31
C MET A 218 4.93 -15.72 -5.70
N GLY A 219 4.69 -14.54 -6.26
CA GLY A 219 3.38 -14.04 -6.68
C GLY A 219 2.90 -14.59 -8.03
N ILE A 220 3.80 -15.10 -8.88
CA ILE A 220 3.41 -15.72 -10.14
C ILE A 220 2.48 -16.89 -9.83
N SER A 221 1.45 -17.06 -10.65
CA SER A 221 0.47 -18.14 -10.56
C SER A 221 0.24 -18.75 -11.95
N TYR A 222 -0.76 -19.60 -12.09
CA TYR A 222 -1.24 -20.11 -13.38
C TYR A 222 -2.74 -19.84 -13.52
N VAL A 223 -3.18 -19.40 -14.70
CA VAL A 223 -4.55 -18.90 -14.95
C VAL A 223 -5.62 -19.99 -14.78
N ALA A 224 -5.26 -21.26 -15.03
CA ALA A 224 -6.21 -22.37 -14.98
C ALA A 224 -6.52 -22.87 -13.55
N GLN A 225 -6.00 -22.23 -12.50
CA GLN A 225 -6.18 -22.68 -11.12
C GLN A 225 -7.65 -22.82 -10.72
N ASP A 226 -8.46 -21.78 -10.95
CA ASP A 226 -9.86 -21.78 -10.56
C ASP A 226 -10.72 -22.72 -11.44
N PRO A 227 -10.59 -22.71 -12.78
CA PRO A 227 -11.30 -23.65 -13.64
C PRO A 227 -10.99 -25.12 -13.35
N ILE A 228 -9.73 -25.48 -13.08
CA ILE A 228 -9.36 -26.87 -12.72
C ILE A 228 -9.97 -27.27 -11.39
N THR A 229 -9.88 -26.39 -10.40
CA THR A 229 -10.44 -26.63 -9.06
C THR A 229 -11.95 -26.85 -9.13
N SER A 230 -12.64 -26.12 -10.00
CA SER A 230 -14.09 -26.23 -10.21
C SER A 230 -14.50 -27.42 -11.10
N TYR A 231 -13.93 -27.55 -12.30
CA TYR A 231 -14.39 -28.51 -13.31
C TYR A 231 -13.78 -29.90 -13.16
N TRP A 232 -12.47 -30.00 -12.90
CA TRP A 232 -11.78 -31.28 -12.82
C TRP A 232 -11.79 -31.86 -11.42
N VAL A 233 -11.43 -31.03 -10.43
CA VAL A 233 -11.36 -31.45 -9.03
C VAL A 233 -12.74 -31.45 -8.38
N ARG A 234 -13.66 -30.60 -8.87
CA ARG A 234 -15.01 -30.42 -8.30
C ARG A 234 -14.95 -30.18 -6.79
N ALA A 235 -13.97 -29.36 -6.37
CA ALA A 235 -13.74 -29.08 -4.96
C ALA A 235 -14.95 -28.34 -4.38
N THR A 236 -15.59 -28.93 -3.37
CA THR A 236 -16.63 -28.26 -2.60
C THR A 236 -16.00 -27.25 -1.64
N SER A 237 -16.79 -26.28 -1.15
CA SER A 237 -16.32 -25.34 -0.12
C SER A 237 -15.76 -26.06 1.11
N PHE A 238 -16.35 -27.21 1.48
CA PHE A 238 -15.85 -28.07 2.54
C PHE A 238 -14.45 -28.63 2.25
N ASN A 239 -14.21 -29.14 1.03
CA ASN A 239 -12.90 -29.64 0.61
C ASN A 239 -11.84 -28.52 0.64
N LEU A 240 -12.21 -27.31 0.21
CA LEU A 240 -11.33 -26.13 0.27
C LEU A 240 -11.05 -25.72 1.73
N SER A 241 -12.04 -25.78 2.62
CA SER A 241 -11.86 -25.51 4.05
C SER A 241 -10.93 -26.53 4.71
N ILE A 242 -11.05 -27.83 4.37
CA ILE A 242 -10.12 -28.87 4.84
C ILE A 242 -8.71 -28.60 4.32
N SER A 243 -8.56 -28.26 3.05
CA SER A 243 -7.25 -27.91 2.48
C SER A 243 -6.63 -26.69 3.16
N GLY A 244 -7.44 -25.67 3.48
CA GLY A 244 -7.01 -24.52 4.25
C GLY A 244 -6.60 -24.88 5.68
N LEU A 245 -7.35 -25.77 6.34
CA LEU A 245 -7.02 -26.27 7.67
C LEU A 245 -5.70 -27.06 7.66
N LEU A 246 -5.51 -27.96 6.69
CA LEU A 246 -4.27 -28.72 6.50
C LEU A 246 -3.09 -27.80 6.17
N SER A 247 -3.28 -26.79 5.33
CA SER A 247 -2.25 -25.78 5.08
C SER A 247 -1.90 -25.02 6.37
N GLY A 248 -2.91 -24.67 7.16
CA GLY A 248 -2.74 -24.04 8.47
C GLY A 248 -1.98 -24.92 9.46
N THR A 249 -2.30 -26.22 9.54
CA THR A 249 -1.58 -27.16 10.43
C THR A 249 -0.16 -27.42 9.95
N VAL A 250 0.09 -27.52 8.65
CA VAL A 250 1.44 -27.59 8.08
C VAL A 250 2.21 -26.32 8.37
N MET A 251 1.59 -25.15 8.27
CA MET A 251 2.21 -23.89 8.64
C MET A 251 2.56 -23.85 10.13
N VAL A 252 1.62 -24.23 11.02
CA VAL A 252 1.87 -24.32 12.47
C VAL A 252 2.96 -25.35 12.79
N ALA A 253 2.97 -26.50 12.13
CA ALA A 253 4.00 -27.52 12.29
C ALA A 253 5.37 -27.04 11.77
N THR A 254 5.40 -26.31 10.66
CA THR A 254 6.61 -25.69 10.11
C THR A 254 7.13 -24.62 11.06
N LEU A 255 6.25 -23.77 11.62
CA LEU A 255 6.61 -22.78 12.62
C LEU A 255 7.05 -23.42 13.95
N ALA A 256 6.44 -24.53 14.37
CA ALA A 256 6.85 -25.27 15.55
C ALA A 256 8.19 -26.01 15.33
N ALA A 257 8.43 -26.51 14.12
CA ALA A 257 9.70 -27.07 13.71
C ALA A 257 10.78 -25.98 13.64
N MET A 258 10.48 -24.81 13.08
CA MET A 258 11.32 -23.61 13.17
C MET A 258 11.59 -23.28 14.64
N GLY A 259 10.56 -23.27 15.50
CA GLY A 259 10.72 -23.08 16.94
C GLY A 259 11.56 -24.16 17.65
N LYS A 260 11.69 -25.37 17.10
CA LYS A 260 12.48 -26.48 17.69
C LYS A 260 13.91 -26.53 17.15
N TYR A 261 14.13 -26.23 15.87
CA TYR A 261 15.42 -26.32 15.18
C TYR A 261 16.14 -24.97 15.04
N GLU A 262 15.41 -23.85 15.06
CA GLU A 262 15.95 -22.48 15.06
C GLU A 262 16.04 -21.89 16.48
N LEU A 263 15.72 -22.66 17.54
CA LEU A 263 15.70 -22.18 18.94
C LEU A 263 17.07 -21.66 19.43
N HIS A 264 18.16 -22.09 18.79
CA HIS A 264 19.52 -21.61 19.07
C HIS A 264 19.80 -20.26 18.42
N TRP A 265 18.97 -19.86 17.46
CA TRP A 265 18.98 -18.51 16.93
C TRP A 265 18.11 -17.66 17.83
N ASN A 266 18.71 -16.56 18.28
CA ASN A 266 18.04 -15.66 19.17
C ASN A 266 16.93 -14.94 18.36
N TRP A 267 15.71 -15.45 18.42
CA TRP A 267 14.56 -14.98 17.61
C TRP A 267 14.18 -13.54 17.94
N ARG A 268 14.45 -13.10 19.18
CA ARG A 268 14.40 -11.70 19.56
C ARG A 268 15.42 -10.94 18.74
N THR A 269 16.64 -11.46 18.59
CA THR A 269 17.65 -10.90 17.69
C THR A 269 17.25 -11.05 16.24
N ILE A 270 16.55 -12.08 15.73
CA ILE A 270 16.11 -12.14 14.32
C ILE A 270 14.99 -11.14 14.03
N GLN A 271 14.01 -10.98 14.92
CA GLN A 271 12.96 -9.97 14.77
C GLN A 271 13.54 -8.56 14.95
N ILE A 272 14.41 -8.36 15.95
CA ILE A 272 15.19 -7.12 16.15
C ILE A 272 16.19 -6.94 15.00
N ILE A 273 16.67 -7.95 14.30
CA ILE A 273 17.59 -7.80 13.15
C ILE A 273 16.80 -7.53 11.89
N ALA A 274 15.70 -8.21 11.60
CA ALA A 274 14.87 -7.87 10.46
C ALA A 274 14.29 -6.46 10.62
N THR A 275 13.80 -6.14 11.82
CA THR A 275 13.25 -4.82 12.13
C THR A 275 14.36 -3.77 12.31
N LEU A 276 15.48 -3.96 13.04
CA LEU A 276 16.58 -2.96 13.14
C LEU A 276 17.58 -2.95 11.97
N SER A 277 17.70 -3.99 11.14
CA SER A 277 18.49 -3.88 9.89
C SER A 277 17.77 -3.03 8.86
N ILE A 278 16.42 -3.02 8.93
CA ILE A 278 15.56 -2.15 8.16
C ILE A 278 15.38 -0.77 8.84
N LEU A 279 15.27 -0.72 10.18
CA LEU A 279 15.04 0.51 10.96
C LEU A 279 16.32 1.19 11.51
N ALA A 280 17.15 0.51 12.30
CA ALA A 280 18.24 1.15 13.07
C ALA A 280 19.53 1.44 12.30
N GLY A 281 19.48 1.31 10.98
CA GLY A 281 20.61 1.53 10.10
C GLY A 281 20.46 2.75 9.22
N LEU A 282 19.36 3.48 9.22
CA LEU A 282 19.13 4.50 8.19
C LEU A 282 18.69 5.80 8.85
N ASP A 283 19.35 6.90 8.53
CA ASP A 283 18.91 8.26 8.89
C ASP A 283 17.58 8.64 8.19
N ASN A 284 16.87 7.66 7.59
CA ASN A 284 15.63 7.80 6.84
C ASN A 284 14.61 6.65 7.06
N GLU A 285 14.35 6.28 8.32
CA GLU A 285 13.60 5.07 8.73
C GLU A 285 12.21 4.91 8.07
N ALA A 286 11.38 5.95 8.10
CA ALA A 286 10.02 5.86 7.56
C ALA A 286 9.97 5.90 6.02
N ALA A 287 10.87 6.63 5.37
CA ALA A 287 10.94 6.62 3.90
C ALA A 287 11.37 5.25 3.39
N MET A 288 12.24 4.56 4.13
CA MET A 288 12.64 3.18 3.84
C MET A 288 11.51 2.20 4.08
N TYR A 289 10.77 2.31 5.19
CA TYR A 289 9.56 1.51 5.41
C TYR A 289 8.53 1.69 4.28
N GLY A 290 8.26 2.95 3.90
CA GLY A 290 7.38 3.28 2.77
C GLY A 290 7.88 2.68 1.46
N LEU A 291 9.17 2.82 1.15
CA LEU A 291 9.79 2.27 -0.06
C LEU A 291 9.66 0.73 -0.10
N LEU A 292 10.00 0.03 0.98
CA LEU A 292 9.94 -1.44 1.03
C LEU A 292 8.50 -1.96 0.94
N SER A 293 7.54 -1.25 1.55
CA SER A 293 6.11 -1.54 1.40
C SER A 293 5.66 -1.36 -0.05
N THR A 294 6.04 -0.24 -0.69
CA THR A 294 5.74 0.01 -2.11
C THR A 294 6.34 -1.06 -3.02
N VAL A 295 7.57 -1.49 -2.78
CA VAL A 295 8.21 -2.56 -3.54
C VAL A 295 7.45 -3.88 -3.42
N THR A 296 6.98 -4.21 -2.21
CA THR A 296 6.17 -5.41 -1.95
C THR A 296 4.82 -5.31 -2.67
N ASN A 297 4.16 -4.15 -2.58
CA ASN A 297 2.88 -3.89 -3.24
C ASN A 297 3.00 -3.89 -4.78
N LEU A 298 4.16 -3.51 -5.34
CA LEU A 298 4.44 -3.54 -6.77
C LEU A 298 4.78 -4.94 -7.30
N SER A 299 5.37 -5.79 -6.46
CA SER A 299 5.74 -7.16 -6.86
C SER A 299 4.52 -8.03 -7.23
N THR A 300 3.38 -7.82 -6.57
CA THR A 300 2.14 -8.56 -6.79
C THR A 300 1.51 -8.30 -8.18
N PRO A 301 1.19 -7.05 -8.57
CA PRO A 301 0.64 -6.76 -9.89
C PRO A 301 1.63 -7.12 -11.02
N ALA A 302 2.93 -6.87 -10.83
CA ALA A 302 3.95 -7.31 -11.79
C ALA A 302 3.94 -8.84 -12.00
N ALA A 303 3.75 -9.62 -10.93
CA ALA A 303 3.62 -11.07 -11.01
C ALA A 303 2.35 -11.52 -11.73
N LEU A 304 1.23 -10.81 -11.55
CA LEU A 304 -0.03 -11.08 -12.26
C LEU A 304 0.11 -10.79 -13.75
N THR A 305 0.70 -9.65 -14.13
CA THR A 305 0.95 -9.32 -15.55
C THR A 305 1.87 -10.35 -16.19
N LEU A 306 2.93 -10.77 -15.50
CA LEU A 306 3.80 -11.82 -16.02
C LEU A 306 3.05 -13.17 -16.15
N THR A 307 2.20 -13.50 -15.18
CA THR A 307 1.35 -14.70 -15.21
C THR A 307 0.44 -14.71 -16.44
N THR A 308 -0.26 -13.61 -16.74
CA THR A 308 -1.15 -13.56 -17.90
C THR A 308 -0.36 -13.70 -19.20
N ARG A 309 0.76 -12.97 -19.33
CA ARG A 309 1.65 -13.04 -20.50
C ARG A 309 2.22 -14.43 -20.76
N LEU A 310 2.65 -15.12 -19.71
CA LEU A 310 3.15 -16.49 -19.81
C LEU A 310 2.08 -17.49 -20.24
N ASN A 311 0.80 -17.22 -19.97
CA ASN A 311 -0.31 -18.09 -20.33
C ASN A 311 -0.81 -17.88 -21.77
N VAL A 312 -0.59 -16.70 -22.38
CA VAL A 312 -1.06 -16.38 -23.75
C VAL A 312 -0.67 -17.44 -24.79
N PRO A 313 0.58 -17.95 -24.86
CA PRO A 313 0.99 -18.93 -25.86
C PRO A 313 0.24 -20.26 -25.77
N PHE A 314 -0.26 -20.62 -24.59
CA PHE A 314 -0.91 -21.91 -24.35
C PHE A 314 -2.40 -21.91 -24.72
N LYS A 315 -3.00 -20.73 -24.97
CA LYS A 315 -4.40 -20.56 -25.45
C LYS A 315 -5.42 -21.47 -24.73
N VAL A 316 -5.29 -21.59 -23.41
CA VAL A 316 -6.17 -22.45 -22.61
C VAL A 316 -7.45 -21.68 -22.27
N HIS A 317 -8.58 -22.10 -22.83
CA HIS A 317 -9.91 -21.54 -22.52
C HIS A 317 -10.69 -22.44 -21.58
N ASN A 318 -11.67 -21.86 -20.87
CA ASN A 318 -12.50 -22.59 -19.93
C ASN A 318 -13.26 -23.75 -20.59
N ASP A 319 -13.73 -23.57 -21.83
CA ASP A 319 -14.42 -24.63 -22.58
C ASP A 319 -13.48 -25.80 -22.91
N ASP A 320 -12.21 -25.53 -23.17
CA ASP A 320 -11.22 -26.59 -23.44
C ASP A 320 -10.90 -27.38 -22.16
N ILE A 321 -10.93 -26.72 -21.00
CA ILE A 321 -10.79 -27.35 -19.68
C ILE A 321 -12.05 -28.19 -19.38
N LEU A 322 -13.24 -27.64 -19.57
CA LEU A 322 -14.51 -28.33 -19.31
C LEU A 322 -14.64 -29.62 -20.15
N ASN A 323 -14.20 -29.58 -21.40
CA ASN A 323 -14.22 -30.72 -22.33
C ASN A 323 -12.97 -31.62 -22.23
N ASP A 324 -12.10 -31.41 -21.23
CA ASP A 324 -10.83 -32.14 -21.00
C ASP A 324 -10.00 -32.37 -22.27
N ARG A 325 -9.80 -31.31 -23.07
CA ARG A 325 -9.00 -31.41 -24.30
C ARG A 325 -7.53 -31.67 -23.98
N TYR A 326 -6.91 -32.58 -24.72
CA TYR A 326 -5.51 -32.97 -24.53
C TYR A 326 -4.52 -31.79 -24.60
N GLU A 327 -4.72 -30.86 -25.53
CA GLU A 327 -3.86 -29.68 -25.69
C GLU A 327 -3.94 -28.74 -24.48
N ALA A 328 -5.14 -28.51 -23.95
CA ALA A 328 -5.35 -27.72 -22.74
C ALA A 328 -4.68 -28.36 -21.52
N ARG A 329 -4.85 -29.68 -21.34
CA ARG A 329 -4.19 -30.44 -20.27
C ARG A 329 -2.67 -30.36 -20.36
N ARG A 330 -2.10 -30.48 -21.56
CA ARG A 330 -0.64 -30.33 -21.77
C ARG A 330 -0.18 -28.91 -21.46
N GLY A 331 -0.90 -27.89 -21.93
CA GLY A 331 -0.58 -26.48 -21.67
C GLY A 331 -0.58 -26.17 -20.17
N ILE A 332 -1.61 -26.62 -19.46
CA ILE A 332 -1.75 -26.49 -18.01
C ILE A 332 -0.59 -27.15 -17.25
N ILE A 333 -0.20 -28.38 -17.63
CA ILE A 333 0.91 -29.07 -16.96
C ILE A 333 2.22 -28.31 -17.14
N VAL A 334 2.46 -27.75 -18.32
CA VAL A 334 3.67 -26.95 -18.59
C VAL A 334 3.67 -25.67 -17.76
N THR A 335 2.55 -24.93 -17.71
CA THR A 335 2.45 -23.69 -16.93
C THR A 335 2.54 -23.95 -15.42
N MET A 336 1.96 -25.05 -14.93
CA MET A 336 2.07 -25.48 -13.53
C MET A 336 3.50 -25.86 -13.15
N ARG A 337 4.24 -26.58 -14.02
CA ARG A 337 5.66 -26.90 -13.80
C ARG A 337 6.52 -25.64 -13.77
N PHE A 338 6.27 -24.72 -14.70
CA PHE A 338 6.98 -23.44 -14.76
C PHE A 338 6.74 -22.60 -13.50
N TRP A 339 5.50 -22.56 -13.01
CA TRP A 339 5.14 -21.91 -11.76
C TRP A 339 5.89 -22.49 -10.54
N TYR A 340 5.90 -23.81 -10.36
CA TYR A 340 6.68 -24.44 -9.28
C TYR A 340 8.18 -24.18 -9.42
N ALA A 341 8.71 -24.20 -10.65
CA ALA A 341 10.12 -23.91 -10.90
C ALA A 341 10.48 -22.47 -10.51
N LEU A 342 9.64 -21.48 -10.82
CA LEU A 342 9.83 -20.09 -10.40
C LEU A 342 9.74 -19.92 -8.89
N LYS A 343 8.81 -20.63 -8.22
CA LYS A 343 8.73 -20.62 -6.76
C LYS A 343 9.96 -21.21 -6.10
N LEU A 344 10.53 -22.28 -6.67
CA LEU A 344 11.80 -22.83 -6.19
C LEU A 344 12.97 -21.88 -6.51
N ALA A 345 12.97 -21.25 -7.68
CA ALA A 345 13.98 -20.27 -8.06
C ALA A 345 13.96 -19.05 -7.13
N SER A 346 12.82 -18.70 -6.52
CA SER A 346 12.79 -17.58 -5.58
C SER A 346 13.72 -17.78 -4.37
N LEU A 347 14.02 -19.04 -4.01
CA LEU A 347 14.95 -19.38 -2.93
C LEU A 347 16.39 -18.95 -3.24
N THR A 348 16.77 -18.81 -4.51
CA THR A 348 18.12 -18.37 -4.87
C THR A 348 18.34 -16.91 -4.51
N PHE A 349 17.29 -16.08 -4.52
CA PHE A 349 17.36 -14.67 -4.15
C PHE A 349 17.67 -14.46 -2.66
N ARG A 350 17.47 -15.48 -1.80
CA ARG A 350 17.90 -15.44 -0.40
C ARG A 350 19.40 -15.13 -0.26
N SER A 351 20.20 -15.52 -1.24
CA SER A 351 21.65 -15.27 -1.27
C SER A 351 22.01 -13.79 -1.44
N TRP A 352 21.06 -12.93 -1.82
CA TRP A 352 21.27 -11.48 -1.92
C TRP A 352 21.07 -10.74 -0.60
N LEU A 353 20.47 -11.39 0.41
CA LEU A 353 20.35 -10.82 1.74
C LEU A 353 21.65 -11.01 2.53
N PRO A 354 22.08 -9.99 3.31
CA PRO A 354 23.16 -10.16 4.27
C PRO A 354 22.77 -11.21 5.31
N ARG A 355 23.72 -12.07 5.71
CA ARG A 355 23.44 -13.26 6.53
C ARG A 355 23.13 -12.88 7.99
N GLN A 356 23.64 -11.74 8.48
CA GLN A 356 23.49 -11.30 9.88
C GLN A 356 23.55 -9.76 10.06
N LYS A 357 23.06 -9.26 11.21
CA LYS A 357 23.10 -7.83 11.61
C LYS A 357 24.46 -7.17 11.44
N ALA A 358 25.50 -7.87 11.91
CA ALA A 358 26.85 -7.36 11.96
C ALA A 358 27.38 -7.15 10.53
N GLU A 359 27.03 -8.05 9.62
CA GLU A 359 27.34 -7.95 8.20
C GLU A 359 26.57 -6.77 7.57
N THR A 360 25.28 -6.59 7.86
CA THR A 360 24.52 -5.42 7.38
C THR A 360 25.11 -4.10 7.86
N GLN A 361 25.51 -4.02 9.14
CA GLN A 361 26.14 -2.82 9.70
C GLN A 361 27.54 -2.58 9.11
N ALA A 362 28.31 -3.65 8.84
CA ALA A 362 29.58 -3.57 8.15
C ALA A 362 29.42 -3.14 6.68
N LEU A 363 28.41 -3.65 5.97
CA LEU A 363 28.06 -3.21 4.61
C LEU A 363 27.59 -1.76 4.57
N LYS A 364 26.87 -1.28 5.60
CA LYS A 364 26.53 0.13 5.70
C LYS A 364 27.78 1.00 5.85
N ARG A 365 28.70 0.61 6.75
CA ARG A 365 29.91 1.38 7.07
C ARG A 365 30.96 1.34 5.97
N ASN A 366 31.15 0.18 5.34
CA ASN A 366 32.30 -0.11 4.46
C ASN A 366 31.88 -0.54 3.04
N GLY A 367 30.59 -0.75 2.77
CA GLY A 367 30.11 -1.33 1.50
C GLY A 367 30.03 -0.36 0.33
N GLY A 368 30.24 0.94 0.58
CA GLY A 368 30.24 1.99 -0.44
C GLY A 368 28.86 2.29 -1.04
N ALA A 369 28.78 3.42 -1.73
CA ALA A 369 27.62 3.82 -2.53
C ALA A 369 27.90 3.49 -4.01
N ASN A 370 26.96 2.86 -4.70
CA ASN A 370 27.05 2.62 -6.14
C ASN A 370 25.86 3.28 -6.87
N PRO A 371 26.08 4.41 -7.54
CA PRO A 371 25.03 5.15 -8.23
C PRO A 371 24.42 4.38 -9.41
N HIS A 372 25.20 3.50 -10.07
CA HIS A 372 24.70 2.71 -11.18
C HIS A 372 23.71 1.63 -10.72
N LEU A 373 24.01 0.95 -9.63
CA LEU A 373 23.10 -0.07 -9.05
C LEU A 373 21.88 0.58 -8.40
N GLY A 374 22.04 1.76 -7.79
CA GLY A 374 20.90 2.56 -7.33
C GLY A 374 20.00 2.99 -8.49
N GLY A 375 20.58 3.45 -9.60
CA GLY A 375 19.82 3.80 -10.81
C GLY A 375 19.13 2.60 -11.46
N LEU A 376 19.79 1.45 -11.52
CA LEU A 376 19.21 0.18 -11.99
C LEU A 376 18.00 -0.21 -11.14
N THR A 377 18.09 -0.01 -9.82
CA THR A 377 17.00 -0.26 -8.86
C THR A 377 15.75 0.54 -9.20
N ILE A 378 15.91 1.83 -9.46
CA ILE A 378 14.81 2.70 -9.89
C ILE A 378 14.29 2.25 -11.26
N ALA A 379 15.18 1.92 -12.19
CA ALA A 379 14.82 1.57 -13.56
C ALA A 379 13.91 0.32 -13.63
N TYR A 380 14.24 -0.76 -12.90
CA TYR A 380 13.38 -1.95 -12.94
C TYR A 380 12.07 -1.75 -12.18
N LEU A 381 12.04 -0.94 -11.12
CA LEU A 381 10.79 -0.61 -10.42
C LEU A 381 9.86 0.22 -11.31
N LEU A 382 10.39 1.23 -12.01
CA LEU A 382 9.62 2.00 -13.00
C LEU A 382 9.19 1.12 -14.18
N GLY A 383 10.07 0.22 -14.64
CA GLY A 383 9.74 -0.76 -15.67
C GLY A 383 8.58 -1.68 -15.26
N ALA A 384 8.52 -2.09 -13.99
CA ALA A 384 7.41 -2.87 -13.47
C ALA A 384 6.08 -2.09 -13.45
N VAL A 385 6.12 -0.81 -13.08
CA VAL A 385 4.95 0.09 -13.17
C VAL A 385 4.50 0.22 -14.63
N LEU A 386 5.44 0.42 -15.56
CA LEU A 386 5.11 0.53 -16.98
C LEU A 386 4.53 -0.77 -17.56
N LEU A 387 5.01 -1.92 -17.09
CA LEU A 387 4.51 -3.24 -17.49
C LEU A 387 3.01 -3.39 -17.17
N GLU A 388 2.49 -2.72 -16.14
CA GLU A 388 1.06 -2.77 -15.79
C GLU A 388 0.14 -2.11 -16.83
N PHE A 389 0.68 -1.19 -17.65
CA PHE A 389 -0.09 -0.49 -18.69
C PHE A 389 -0.13 -1.21 -20.03
N TYR A 390 0.60 -2.32 -20.19
CA TYR A 390 0.70 -3.09 -21.43
C TYR A 390 0.15 -4.49 -21.27
#